data_AF-I0HQF4-F1
#
_entry.id   AF-I0HQF4-F1
#
_cell.length_a   1.000
_cell.length_b   1.000
_cell.length_c   1.000
_cell.angle_alpha   90.00
_cell.angle_beta   90.00
_cell.angle_gamma   90.00
#
_symmetry.space_group_name_H-M   'P 1'
#
loop_
_entity.id
_entity.type
_entity.pdbx_description
1 polymer ?
#
loop_
_entity_poly.entity_id
_entity_poly.type
_entity_poly.pdbx_seq_one_letter_code
_entity_poly.pdbx_strand_id
1 'polypeptide(L)'
;MTIKKSVVWIVLAISPIYASANKCSAILAKQGAFNTLVKYSSRTSENQTYEWLKTVTWQEFKKRQDAGLRVMLPMDGLPVDLDGSYTHEEFENFRQARDQGRLRRFTEDEFQRTVRSSASPEIVKEWGKCVRSLQARGLVCTAEEDSRVPGNVVIFNARFFRFVEGDQSEVKVAKTAGLVISGGTPIANPLTPGAVVPSGGIDIQIQRDGKKEIIVTLNTEKHGTCDYPVKFAAVPDQYPPFEIRQFSSTGAVAPYPRASVSLPTGYKLIGGGGQTNWRGYGSLLVASQPINQNTWAVLGKEHMSPDATDATVWAIGINDPKDYWDVKVEQRSVVVGEASAGEITVDLPADYTRTGGGAAAEAGGQGRLLTGSYPVGDNSWGARDSDHFIKQGGTLTVFVIGIKPKFGASPVAQIKTTTSAQVPHPTTEATLDADHVLTGGGARVVPCNPGNLLTASAPRGDRTWRAEAKDHYASCPSTVEAWVIGLKAPMGSILIEGGTPELSAVAFTGTHALSVSAAPGLRRLDTSPTLPVRRTYIAMPGDTWRSLSMRFYKTPDPTALAAINPTIEGFIKPGQRLQIPQ
;
A
#
# COMPACT_ATOMS: atom_id res chain seq x y z
N MET A 1 -0.12 -49.74 -6.96
CA MET A 1 -0.19 -49.14 -5.61
C MET A 1 -1.04 -47.89 -5.72
N THR A 2 -2.33 -47.99 -5.40
CA THR A 2 -3.36 -47.02 -5.79
C THR A 2 -3.73 -46.16 -4.57
N ILE A 3 -3.23 -44.92 -4.51
CA ILE A 3 -3.51 -44.01 -3.40
C ILE A 3 -4.87 -43.34 -3.66
N LYS A 4 -5.91 -43.79 -2.94
CA LYS A 4 -7.21 -43.10 -2.86
C LYS A 4 -7.03 -41.82 -2.03
N LYS A 5 -7.24 -40.66 -2.66
CA LYS A 5 -7.34 -39.37 -1.97
C LYS A 5 -8.71 -39.26 -1.30
N SER A 6 -8.75 -39.36 0.03
CA SER A 6 -9.92 -39.01 0.83
C SER A 6 -9.98 -37.49 0.98
N VAL A 7 -11.02 -36.87 0.42
CA VAL A 7 -11.35 -35.46 0.62
C VAL A 7 -12.05 -35.34 1.97
N VAL A 8 -11.39 -34.71 2.94
CA VAL A 8 -11.98 -34.37 4.24
C VAL A 8 -12.71 -33.03 4.09
N TRP A 9 -14.03 -33.06 4.18
CA TRP A 9 -14.85 -31.86 4.30
C TRP A 9 -14.79 -31.34 5.74
N ILE A 10 -14.04 -30.27 5.97
CA ILE A 10 -14.07 -29.52 7.23
C ILE A 10 -15.29 -28.59 7.16
N VAL A 11 -16.38 -28.99 7.81
CA VAL A 11 -17.51 -28.09 8.09
C VAL A 11 -17.07 -27.17 9.23
N LEU A 12 -16.78 -25.91 8.92
CA LEU A 12 -16.62 -24.83 9.90
C LEU A 12 -17.95 -24.66 10.65
N ALA A 13 -18.04 -25.19 11.86
CA ALA A 13 -19.17 -24.94 12.75
C ALA A 13 -19.16 -23.46 13.14
N ILE A 14 -19.96 -22.64 12.45
CA ILE A 14 -20.27 -21.29 12.88
C ILE A 14 -21.04 -21.42 14.20
N SER A 15 -20.46 -20.88 15.27
CA SER A 15 -21.03 -21.00 16.63
C SER A 15 -22.47 -20.43 16.66
N PRO A 16 -23.48 -21.18 17.16
CA PRO A 16 -24.90 -20.80 17.12
C PRO A 16 -25.24 -19.53 17.90
N ILE A 17 -24.31 -19.01 18.70
CA ILE A 17 -24.42 -17.78 19.48
C ILE A 17 -24.49 -16.53 18.58
N TYR A 18 -23.79 -16.52 17.43
CA TYR A 18 -23.81 -15.38 16.52
C TYR A 18 -25.13 -15.27 15.76
N ALA A 19 -25.73 -16.39 15.36
CA ALA A 19 -27.03 -16.39 14.68
C ALA A 19 -28.17 -15.93 15.59
N SER A 20 -28.01 -16.08 16.91
CA SER A 20 -29.04 -15.75 17.89
C SER A 20 -28.99 -14.27 18.30
N ALA A 21 -27.81 -13.68 18.54
CA ALA A 21 -27.63 -12.25 18.89
C ALA A 21 -28.25 -11.28 17.87
N ASN A 22 -28.29 -11.73 16.62
CA ASN A 22 -28.87 -11.04 15.47
C ASN A 22 -30.41 -10.88 15.59
N LYS A 23 -31.08 -11.82 16.28
CA LYS A 23 -32.54 -11.79 16.47
C LYS A 23 -32.98 -10.67 17.41
N CYS A 24 -32.20 -10.34 18.43
CA CYS A 24 -32.56 -9.24 19.34
C CYS A 24 -32.35 -7.88 18.68
N SER A 25 -31.30 -7.75 17.87
CA SER A 25 -31.08 -6.51 17.10
C SER A 25 -32.21 -6.25 16.11
N ALA A 26 -32.79 -7.30 15.53
CA ALA A 26 -33.97 -7.17 14.67
C ALA A 26 -35.20 -6.62 15.43
N ILE A 27 -35.31 -6.81 16.74
CA ILE A 27 -36.41 -6.23 17.54
C ILE A 27 -36.25 -4.70 17.61
N LEU A 28 -35.02 -4.21 17.84
CA LEU A 28 -34.73 -2.78 17.85
C LEU A 28 -34.87 -2.15 16.46
N ALA A 29 -34.57 -2.90 15.40
CA ALA A 29 -34.68 -2.41 14.03
C ALA A 29 -36.12 -2.25 13.53
N LYS A 30 -37.10 -2.93 14.15
CA LYS A 30 -38.49 -2.97 13.65
C LYS A 30 -39.19 -1.61 13.73
N GLN A 31 -38.93 -0.81 14.77
CA GLN A 31 -39.59 0.48 14.99
C GLN A 31 -38.73 1.40 15.86
N GLY A 32 -38.78 2.71 15.62
CA GLY A 32 -38.07 3.73 16.41
C GLY A 32 -36.68 4.10 15.88
N ALA A 33 -35.88 4.76 16.72
CA ALA A 33 -34.65 5.43 16.30
C ALA A 33 -33.48 4.50 15.90
N PHE A 34 -33.54 3.22 16.29
CA PHE A 34 -32.50 2.23 15.98
C PHE A 34 -32.55 1.68 14.55
N ASN A 35 -33.64 1.86 13.82
CA ASN A 35 -33.78 1.38 12.43
C ASN A 35 -32.72 1.97 11.48
N THR A 36 -32.18 3.15 11.80
CA THR A 36 -31.09 3.79 11.05
C THR A 36 -29.70 3.32 11.46
N LEU A 37 -29.56 2.75 12.67
CA LEU A 37 -28.29 2.26 13.25
C LEU A 37 -28.05 0.79 12.91
N VAL A 38 -29.08 -0.03 13.05
CA VAL A 38 -29.00 -1.49 12.90
C VAL A 38 -29.18 -1.85 11.43
N LYS A 39 -28.08 -1.79 10.67
CA LYS A 39 -28.06 -2.09 9.22
C LYS A 39 -27.74 -3.55 8.93
N TYR A 40 -26.91 -4.16 9.76
CA TYR A 40 -26.41 -5.50 9.52
C TYR A 40 -27.01 -6.45 10.55
N SER A 41 -27.73 -7.45 10.06
CA SER A 41 -28.26 -8.49 10.95
C SER A 41 -27.13 -9.23 11.65
N SER A 42 -25.94 -9.37 11.06
CA SER A 42 -24.78 -10.11 11.60
C SER A 42 -24.04 -9.47 12.80
N ARG A 43 -24.47 -8.30 13.28
CA ARG A 43 -23.82 -7.58 14.39
C ARG A 43 -24.84 -7.18 15.45
N THR A 44 -24.42 -7.15 16.71
CA THR A 44 -25.26 -6.64 17.80
C THR A 44 -25.56 -5.15 17.61
N SER A 45 -26.71 -4.70 18.12
CA SER A 45 -27.09 -3.28 18.08
C SER A 45 -26.11 -2.40 18.85
N GLU A 46 -25.55 -2.94 19.94
CA GLU A 46 -24.50 -2.28 20.72
C GLU A 46 -23.24 -2.05 19.87
N ASN A 47 -22.73 -3.09 19.20
CA ASN A 47 -21.56 -2.96 18.33
C ASN A 47 -21.81 -1.99 17.18
N GLN A 48 -23.00 -2.02 16.58
CA GLN A 48 -23.34 -1.09 15.49
C GLN A 48 -23.44 0.35 15.98
N THR A 49 -23.96 0.56 17.18
CA THR A 49 -23.99 1.90 17.82
C THR A 49 -22.58 2.38 18.12
N TYR A 50 -21.73 1.51 18.69
CA TYR A 50 -20.32 1.83 18.95
C TYR A 50 -19.53 2.17 17.67
N GLU A 51 -19.65 1.38 16.60
CA GLU A 51 -19.01 1.66 15.32
C GLU A 51 -19.51 2.96 14.67
N TRP A 52 -20.79 3.26 14.81
CA TRP A 52 -21.34 4.54 14.37
C TRP A 52 -20.72 5.72 15.14
N LEU A 53 -20.63 5.61 16.47
CA LEU A 53 -20.03 6.66 17.32
C LEU A 53 -18.55 6.96 16.97
N LYS A 54 -17.80 5.97 16.47
CA LYS A 54 -16.41 6.18 16.02
C LYS A 54 -16.27 7.22 14.91
N THR A 55 -17.28 7.41 14.07
CA THR A 55 -17.17 8.19 12.83
C THR A 55 -18.28 9.22 12.65
N VAL A 56 -19.27 9.24 13.52
CA VAL A 56 -20.42 10.14 13.44
C VAL A 56 -19.99 11.61 13.45
N THR A 57 -20.63 12.42 12.61
CA THR A 57 -20.53 13.88 12.58
C THR A 57 -21.69 14.52 13.35
N TRP A 58 -21.55 15.78 13.77
CA TRP A 58 -22.61 16.48 14.47
C TRP A 58 -23.95 16.47 13.72
N GLN A 59 -23.93 16.75 12.41
CA GLN A 59 -25.15 16.77 11.59
C GLN A 59 -25.87 15.42 11.59
N GLU A 60 -25.13 14.32 11.42
CA GLU A 60 -25.72 12.97 11.44
C GLU A 60 -26.19 12.58 12.84
N PHE A 61 -25.43 12.95 13.89
CA PHE A 61 -25.81 12.72 15.28
C PHE A 61 -27.13 13.43 15.61
N LYS A 62 -27.20 14.72 15.32
CA LYS A 62 -28.37 15.57 15.58
C LYS A 62 -29.60 15.08 14.80
N LYS A 63 -29.43 14.74 13.52
CA LYS A 63 -30.51 14.15 12.70
C LYS A 63 -31.13 12.91 13.35
N ARG A 64 -30.31 12.03 13.94
CA ARG A 64 -30.83 10.83 14.62
C ARG A 64 -31.44 11.15 15.98
N GLN A 65 -30.86 12.09 16.71
CA GLN A 65 -31.42 12.59 17.96
C GLN A 65 -32.82 13.19 17.75
N ASP A 66 -33.01 13.92 16.65
CA ASP A 66 -34.30 14.49 16.25
C ASP A 66 -35.28 13.41 15.79
N ALA A 67 -34.78 12.29 15.26
CA ALA A 67 -35.55 11.08 14.99
C ALA A 67 -35.84 10.21 16.24
N GLY A 68 -35.55 10.73 17.44
CA GLY A 68 -35.85 10.08 18.72
C GLY A 68 -34.73 9.23 19.30
N LEU A 69 -33.53 9.25 18.72
CA LEU A 69 -32.37 8.56 19.31
C LEU A 69 -31.91 9.29 20.57
N ARG A 70 -31.67 8.55 21.64
CA ARG A 70 -31.15 9.03 22.92
C ARG A 70 -30.02 8.10 23.36
N VAL A 71 -28.86 8.27 22.74
CA VAL A 71 -27.69 7.39 22.96
C VAL A 71 -26.79 7.98 24.02
N MET A 72 -26.49 7.20 25.06
CA MET A 72 -25.40 7.57 25.98
C MET A 72 -24.05 7.49 25.26
N LEU A 73 -23.14 8.40 25.57
CA LEU A 73 -21.79 8.38 25.00
C LEU A 73 -20.83 7.64 25.95
N PRO A 74 -20.39 6.41 25.63
CA PRO A 74 -19.57 5.58 26.52
C PRO A 74 -18.12 6.08 26.55
N MET A 75 -17.83 7.05 27.41
CA MET A 75 -16.49 7.63 27.57
C MET A 75 -16.05 7.62 29.04
N ASP A 76 -14.74 7.55 29.25
CA ASP A 76 -14.16 7.70 30.58
C ASP A 76 -13.99 9.17 30.94
N GLY A 77 -14.42 9.57 32.14
CA GLY A 77 -14.15 10.91 32.69
C GLY A 77 -15.03 12.04 32.16
N LEU A 78 -16.19 11.75 31.56
CA LEU A 78 -17.22 12.74 31.25
C LEU A 78 -18.47 12.47 32.11
N PRO A 79 -19.22 13.53 32.52
CA PRO A 79 -20.44 13.35 33.30
C PRO A 79 -21.42 12.43 32.57
N VAL A 80 -21.82 11.34 33.24
CA VAL A 80 -22.55 10.22 32.64
C VAL A 80 -24.07 10.50 32.58
N ASP A 81 -24.52 11.67 33.04
CA ASP A 81 -25.93 11.99 33.30
C ASP A 81 -26.54 12.93 32.24
N LEU A 82 -26.26 12.65 30.97
CA LEU A 82 -27.00 13.28 29.87
C LEU A 82 -28.11 12.32 29.45
N ASP A 83 -29.33 12.83 29.33
CA ASP A 83 -30.58 12.11 28.98
C ASP A 83 -30.58 11.53 27.55
N GLY A 84 -29.40 11.40 26.93
CA GLY A 84 -29.19 11.06 25.54
C GLY A 84 -29.41 12.24 24.60
N SER A 85 -29.65 13.45 25.11
CA SER A 85 -29.66 14.68 24.34
C SER A 85 -28.37 15.48 24.56
N TYR A 86 -27.75 15.92 23.47
CA TYR A 86 -26.49 16.66 23.50
C TYR A 86 -26.63 17.96 22.72
N THR A 87 -26.04 19.02 23.24
CA THR A 87 -25.75 20.26 22.52
C THR A 87 -24.58 20.04 21.55
N HIS A 88 -24.38 20.98 20.63
CA HIS A 88 -23.25 20.92 19.69
C HIS A 88 -21.91 20.94 20.44
N GLU A 89 -21.81 21.75 21.49
CA GLU A 89 -20.60 21.86 22.31
C GLU A 89 -20.28 20.54 23.03
N GLU A 90 -21.28 19.90 23.65
CA GLU A 90 -21.10 18.59 24.31
C GLU A 90 -20.69 17.50 23.31
N PHE A 91 -21.25 17.52 22.10
CA PHE A 91 -20.83 16.59 21.05
C PHE A 91 -19.40 16.85 20.56
N GLU A 92 -18.98 18.11 20.45
CA GLU A 92 -17.61 18.46 20.09
C GLU A 92 -16.62 18.02 21.17
N ASN A 93 -16.98 18.14 22.45
CA ASN A 93 -16.22 17.58 23.56
C ASN A 93 -16.12 16.05 23.48
N PHE A 94 -17.21 15.36 23.13
CA PHE A 94 -17.19 13.93 22.81
C PHE A 94 -16.26 13.62 21.65
N ARG A 95 -16.31 14.39 20.56
CA ARG A 95 -15.50 14.18 19.37
C ARG A 95 -14.02 14.27 19.72
N GLN A 96 -13.62 15.30 20.47
CA GLN A 96 -12.24 15.44 20.94
C GLN A 96 -11.81 14.27 21.83
N ALA A 97 -12.63 13.86 22.78
CA ALA A 97 -12.30 12.73 23.66
C ALA A 97 -12.21 11.40 22.89
N ARG A 98 -13.10 11.17 21.93
CA ARG A 98 -13.04 10.03 20.99
C ARG A 98 -11.74 10.04 20.19
N ASP A 99 -11.37 11.19 19.64
CA ASP A 99 -10.15 11.35 18.82
C ASP A 99 -8.88 11.18 19.67
N GLN A 100 -8.97 11.42 20.98
CA GLN A 100 -7.95 11.07 21.98
C GLN A 100 -7.98 9.58 22.40
N GLY A 101 -8.84 8.75 21.80
CA GLY A 101 -8.94 7.32 22.11
C GLY A 101 -9.73 6.99 23.39
N ARG A 102 -10.51 7.92 23.95
CA ARG A 102 -11.28 7.73 25.19
C ARG A 102 -12.68 7.11 24.97
N LEU A 103 -13.03 6.79 23.73
CA LEU A 103 -14.28 6.09 23.41
C LEU A 103 -14.15 4.61 23.77
N ARG A 104 -14.94 4.16 24.75
CA ARG A 104 -15.02 2.75 25.16
C ARG A 104 -16.31 2.09 24.68
N ARG A 105 -16.42 0.78 24.86
CA ARG A 105 -17.67 0.06 24.63
C ARG A 105 -18.69 0.40 25.73
N PHE A 106 -19.97 0.21 25.43
CA PHE A 106 -21.04 0.41 26.41
C PHE A 106 -20.93 -0.62 27.53
N THR A 107 -21.22 -0.20 28.76
CA THR A 107 -21.69 -1.14 29.78
C THR A 107 -23.10 -1.61 29.47
N GLU A 108 -23.47 -2.76 30.02
CA GLU A 108 -24.84 -3.28 29.87
C GLU A 108 -25.87 -2.25 30.34
N ASP A 109 -25.63 -1.60 31.48
CA ASP A 109 -26.55 -0.60 32.03
C ASP A 109 -26.66 0.64 31.13
N GLU A 110 -25.54 1.14 30.59
CA GLU A 110 -25.55 2.28 29.67
C GLU A 110 -26.29 1.94 28.37
N PHE A 111 -26.07 0.74 27.80
CA PHE A 111 -26.77 0.35 26.59
C PHE A 111 -28.25 0.07 26.86
N GLN A 112 -28.60 -0.53 27.99
CA GLN A 112 -30.00 -0.69 28.40
C GLN A 112 -30.69 0.65 28.60
N ARG A 113 -30.03 1.64 29.23
CA ARG A 113 -30.55 3.01 29.35
C ARG A 113 -30.76 3.63 27.98
N THR A 114 -29.79 3.50 27.08
CA THR A 114 -29.87 3.94 25.68
C THR A 114 -31.07 3.31 24.95
N VAL A 115 -31.33 2.02 25.15
CA VAL A 115 -32.49 1.35 24.57
C VAL A 115 -33.80 1.86 25.20
N ARG A 116 -33.86 2.00 26.53
CA ARG A 116 -35.04 2.49 27.27
C ARG A 116 -35.40 3.93 26.91
N SER A 117 -34.42 4.77 26.64
CA SER A 117 -34.62 6.18 26.26
C SER A 117 -34.96 6.35 24.78
N SER A 118 -34.60 5.39 23.92
CA SER A 118 -34.70 5.52 22.45
C SER A 118 -35.80 4.65 21.81
N ALA A 119 -36.44 3.76 22.57
CA ALA A 119 -37.44 2.82 22.06
C ALA A 119 -38.71 2.80 22.92
N SER A 120 -39.84 2.38 22.33
CA SER A 120 -41.10 2.29 23.08
C SER A 120 -41.03 1.22 24.18
N PRO A 121 -41.84 1.34 25.25
CA PRO A 121 -41.88 0.34 26.33
C PRO A 121 -42.08 -1.11 25.85
N GLU A 122 -42.87 -1.30 24.79
CA GLU A 122 -43.13 -2.61 24.18
C GLU A 122 -41.87 -3.19 23.52
N ILE A 123 -41.14 -2.36 22.76
CA ILE A 123 -39.88 -2.76 22.12
C ILE A 123 -38.83 -3.07 23.18
N VAL A 124 -38.69 -2.23 24.20
CA VAL A 124 -37.79 -2.45 25.33
C VAL A 124 -38.10 -3.78 26.02
N LYS A 125 -39.39 -4.08 26.24
CA LYS A 125 -39.84 -5.32 26.86
C LYS A 125 -39.47 -6.55 26.03
N GLU A 126 -39.76 -6.54 24.73
CA GLU A 126 -39.47 -7.67 23.83
C GLU A 126 -37.97 -7.84 23.57
N TRP A 127 -37.24 -6.74 23.37
CA TRP A 127 -35.79 -6.75 23.27
C TRP A 127 -35.16 -7.31 24.55
N GLY A 128 -35.61 -6.85 25.71
CA GLY A 128 -35.16 -7.36 27.00
C GLY A 128 -35.40 -8.86 27.17
N LYS A 129 -36.58 -9.38 26.76
CA LYS A 129 -36.84 -10.83 26.76
C LYS A 129 -35.87 -11.57 25.85
N CYS A 130 -35.62 -11.03 24.66
CA CYS A 130 -34.70 -11.62 23.70
C CYS A 130 -33.27 -11.66 24.25
N VAL A 131 -32.73 -10.53 24.73
CA VAL A 131 -31.38 -10.47 25.31
C VAL A 131 -31.24 -11.44 26.46
N ARG A 132 -32.24 -11.52 27.35
CA ARG A 132 -32.30 -12.52 28.43
C ARG A 132 -32.25 -13.96 27.93
N SER A 133 -32.89 -14.27 26.80
CA SER A 133 -32.87 -15.63 26.23
C SER A 133 -31.53 -16.01 25.56
N LEU A 134 -30.70 -15.02 25.24
CA LEU A 134 -29.43 -15.21 24.53
C LEU A 134 -28.19 -15.14 25.41
N GLN A 135 -28.28 -14.44 26.54
CA GLN A 135 -27.18 -14.36 27.49
C GLN A 135 -26.99 -15.74 28.14
N ALA A 136 -26.02 -16.50 27.62
CA ALA A 136 -25.38 -17.54 28.41
C ALA A 136 -24.88 -16.91 29.72
N ARG A 137 -25.17 -17.55 30.85
CA ARG A 137 -24.74 -17.08 32.17
C ARG A 137 -23.21 -17.08 32.21
N GLY A 138 -22.60 -15.95 32.61
CA GLY A 138 -21.18 -15.90 32.95
C GLY A 138 -20.30 -15.11 31.98
N LEU A 139 -19.07 -15.61 31.80
CA LEU A 139 -18.01 -14.95 31.02
C LEU A 139 -18.21 -15.18 29.51
N VAL A 140 -18.14 -14.10 28.74
CA VAL A 140 -18.20 -14.10 27.28
C VAL A 140 -16.95 -13.41 26.75
N CYS A 141 -16.24 -14.06 25.85
CA CYS A 141 -15.06 -13.49 25.22
C CYS A 141 -15.21 -13.48 23.70
N THR A 142 -14.67 -12.44 23.09
CA THR A 142 -14.55 -12.30 21.65
C THR A 142 -13.14 -11.84 21.34
N ALA A 143 -12.64 -12.13 20.15
CA ALA A 143 -11.48 -11.41 19.66
C ALA A 143 -11.61 -11.17 18.16
N GLU A 144 -11.07 -10.05 17.73
CA GLU A 144 -11.09 -9.59 16.35
C GLU A 144 -9.73 -9.01 15.97
N GLU A 145 -9.33 -9.08 14.70
CA GLU A 145 -8.14 -8.37 14.24
C GLU A 145 -8.45 -6.87 14.17
N ASP A 146 -7.51 -6.04 14.64
CA ASP A 146 -7.65 -4.59 14.49
C ASP A 146 -7.55 -4.23 13.01
N SER A 147 -8.69 -3.90 12.42
CA SER A 147 -8.77 -3.46 11.02
C SER A 147 -7.89 -2.24 10.68
N ARG A 148 -7.46 -1.48 11.69
CA ARG A 148 -6.54 -0.34 11.54
C ARG A 148 -5.08 -0.80 11.39
N VAL A 149 -4.74 -1.95 11.97
CA VAL A 149 -3.39 -2.55 11.93
C VAL A 149 -3.50 -4.02 11.50
N PRO A 150 -3.91 -4.29 10.24
CA PRO A 150 -4.22 -5.65 9.81
C PRO A 150 -3.06 -6.62 10.03
N GLY A 151 -3.37 -7.82 10.53
CA GLY A 151 -2.43 -8.93 10.67
C GLY A 151 -1.55 -8.94 11.92
N ASN A 152 -1.40 -7.81 12.63
CA ASN A 152 -0.44 -7.71 13.73
C ASN A 152 -1.04 -7.43 15.11
N VAL A 153 -2.23 -6.81 15.20
CA VAL A 153 -2.88 -6.56 16.49
C VAL A 153 -4.21 -7.27 16.53
N VAL A 154 -4.40 -8.06 17.58
CA VAL A 154 -5.68 -8.68 17.93
C VAL A 154 -6.29 -7.91 19.09
N ILE A 155 -7.55 -7.52 18.97
CA ILE A 155 -8.35 -6.97 20.06
C ILE A 155 -9.10 -8.13 20.69
N PHE A 156 -8.72 -8.52 21.90
CA PHE A 156 -9.45 -9.47 22.73
C PHE A 156 -10.37 -8.72 23.69
N ASN A 157 -11.67 -9.03 23.68
CA ASN A 157 -12.67 -8.46 24.57
C ASN A 157 -13.23 -9.55 25.48
N ALA A 158 -13.25 -9.31 26.78
CA ALA A 158 -13.91 -10.17 27.76
C ALA A 158 -14.99 -9.41 28.52
N ARG A 159 -16.19 -9.99 28.64
CA ARG A 159 -17.38 -9.44 29.30
C ARG A 159 -17.96 -10.44 30.28
N PHE A 160 -18.52 -9.96 31.38
CA PHE A 160 -19.25 -10.82 32.31
C PHE A 160 -20.70 -10.38 32.45
N PHE A 161 -21.63 -11.27 32.13
CA PHE A 161 -23.07 -11.00 32.22
C PHE A 161 -23.64 -11.59 33.50
N ARG A 162 -24.26 -10.73 34.33
CA ARG A 162 -25.03 -11.11 35.52
C ARG A 162 -26.49 -11.28 35.11
N PHE A 163 -27.09 -12.46 35.21
CA PHE A 163 -28.56 -12.53 35.25
C PHE A 163 -29.10 -13.77 35.95
N VAL A 164 -29.63 -13.56 37.15
CA VAL A 164 -30.72 -14.35 37.73
C VAL A 164 -31.67 -13.37 38.41
N GLU A 165 -32.91 -13.31 37.94
CA GLU A 165 -33.99 -12.58 38.61
C GLU A 165 -34.27 -13.27 39.94
N GLY A 166 -34.12 -12.53 41.06
CA GLY A 166 -34.28 -13.07 42.41
C GLY A 166 -32.99 -13.58 43.10
N ASP A 167 -31.84 -13.55 42.42
CA ASP A 167 -30.57 -13.92 43.06
C ASP A 167 -29.93 -12.72 43.77
N GLN A 168 -30.04 -12.73 45.10
CA GLN A 168 -29.36 -11.78 45.99
C GLN A 168 -27.91 -12.20 46.32
N SER A 169 -27.36 -13.26 45.71
CA SER A 169 -25.98 -13.67 45.97
C SER A 169 -25.00 -12.53 45.67
N GLU A 170 -24.07 -12.32 46.62
CA GLU A 170 -23.08 -11.24 46.58
C GLU A 170 -21.98 -11.40 45.53
N VAL A 171 -22.06 -12.39 44.63
CA VAL A 171 -21.06 -12.56 43.57
C VAL A 171 -21.33 -11.51 42.49
N LYS A 172 -20.85 -10.29 42.77
CA LYS A 172 -21.10 -9.08 41.98
C LYS A 172 -20.23 -8.99 40.73
N VAL A 173 -19.16 -9.79 40.62
CA VAL A 173 -18.10 -9.65 39.62
C VAL A 173 -17.40 -10.98 39.34
N ALA A 174 -17.05 -11.26 38.08
CA ALA A 174 -16.06 -12.31 37.79
C ALA A 174 -14.66 -11.76 38.03
N LYS A 175 -13.93 -12.36 38.97
CA LYS A 175 -12.51 -12.11 39.15
C LYS A 175 -11.72 -13.05 38.25
N THR A 176 -10.75 -12.50 37.52
CA THR A 176 -9.85 -13.28 36.70
C THR A 176 -8.94 -14.14 37.59
N ALA A 177 -8.75 -15.40 37.23
CA ALA A 177 -7.72 -16.26 37.83
C ALA A 177 -6.39 -16.17 37.05
N GLY A 178 -6.43 -15.61 35.84
CA GLY A 178 -5.27 -15.33 35.00
C GLY A 178 -5.62 -15.30 33.52
N LEU A 179 -4.82 -14.54 32.76
CA LEU A 179 -4.86 -14.48 31.30
C LEU A 179 -3.60 -15.15 30.75
N VAL A 180 -3.77 -16.15 29.88
CA VAL A 180 -2.68 -16.79 29.15
C VAL A 180 -2.81 -16.45 27.68
N ILE A 181 -1.74 -15.89 27.10
CA ILE A 181 -1.65 -15.60 25.67
C ILE A 181 -0.49 -16.40 25.09
N SER A 182 -0.75 -17.14 24.02
CA SER A 182 0.26 -17.79 23.20
C SER A 182 0.28 -17.14 21.81
N GLY A 183 1.47 -17.00 21.21
CA GLY A 183 1.65 -16.43 19.87
C GLY A 183 1.51 -14.92 19.77
N GLY A 184 1.47 -14.21 20.90
CA GLY A 184 1.44 -12.76 20.97
C GLY A 184 1.73 -12.23 22.37
N THR A 185 2.04 -10.94 22.44
CA THR A 185 2.35 -10.19 23.65
C THR A 185 1.28 -9.12 23.87
N PRO A 186 0.64 -9.04 25.05
CA PRO A 186 -0.31 -7.97 25.33
C PRO A 186 0.44 -6.62 25.39
N ILE A 187 -0.07 -5.61 24.68
CA ILE A 187 0.47 -4.24 24.73
C ILE A 187 0.22 -3.64 26.12
N ALA A 188 -0.95 -3.92 26.70
CA ALA A 188 -1.28 -3.67 28.10
C ALA A 188 -2.18 -4.82 28.60
N ASN A 189 -1.96 -5.29 29.83
CA ASN A 189 -2.74 -6.40 30.39
C ASN A 189 -3.54 -5.97 31.65
N PRO A 190 -4.76 -5.44 31.49
CA PRO A 190 -5.65 -5.12 32.61
C PRO A 190 -6.27 -6.37 33.29
N LEU A 191 -6.12 -7.58 32.73
CA LEU A 191 -6.72 -8.82 33.27
C LEU A 191 -5.74 -9.62 34.13
N THR A 192 -5.04 -8.94 35.07
CA THR A 192 -4.20 -9.60 36.08
C THR A 192 -5.04 -10.42 37.06
N PRO A 193 -4.52 -11.47 37.72
CA PRO A 193 -5.27 -12.23 38.72
C PRO A 193 -5.96 -11.33 39.76
N GLY A 194 -7.24 -11.58 40.03
CA GLY A 194 -8.10 -10.79 40.90
C GLY A 194 -8.81 -9.60 40.21
N ALA A 195 -8.47 -9.28 38.96
CA ALA A 195 -9.11 -8.21 38.21
C ALA A 195 -10.59 -8.53 37.95
N VAL A 196 -11.43 -7.51 38.06
CA VAL A 196 -12.86 -7.61 37.81
C VAL A 196 -13.13 -7.50 36.31
N VAL A 197 -13.83 -8.47 35.73
CA VAL A 197 -14.39 -8.35 34.38
C VAL A 197 -15.77 -7.68 34.48
N PRO A 198 -15.92 -6.42 34.05
CA PRO A 198 -17.19 -5.72 34.12
C PRO A 198 -18.15 -6.20 33.01
N SER A 199 -19.42 -5.82 33.13
CA SER A 199 -20.42 -6.10 32.10
C SER A 199 -20.15 -5.36 30.78
N GLY A 200 -19.54 -4.16 30.83
CA GLY A 200 -19.07 -3.46 29.62
C GLY A 200 -17.85 -4.07 28.95
N GLY A 201 -17.22 -5.01 29.64
CA GLY A 201 -16.05 -5.73 29.22
C GLY A 201 -14.74 -4.97 29.34
N ILE A 202 -13.67 -5.70 29.07
CA ILE A 202 -12.30 -5.21 29.04
C ILE A 202 -11.70 -5.59 27.70
N ASP A 203 -11.12 -4.61 27.02
CA ASP A 203 -10.38 -4.79 25.78
C ASP A 203 -8.88 -4.92 26.08
N ILE A 204 -8.24 -5.88 25.40
CA ILE A 204 -6.80 -6.09 25.41
C ILE A 204 -6.33 -6.07 23.97
N GLN A 205 -5.34 -5.24 23.69
CA GLN A 205 -4.60 -5.30 22.43
C GLN A 205 -3.44 -6.28 22.59
N ILE A 206 -3.39 -7.25 21.70
CA ILE A 206 -2.39 -8.31 21.67
C ILE A 206 -1.58 -8.12 20.39
N GLN A 207 -0.31 -7.74 20.55
CA GLN A 207 0.66 -7.69 19.47
C GLN A 207 1.08 -9.12 19.12
N ARG A 208 0.88 -9.54 17.87
CA ARG A 208 1.26 -10.89 17.43
C ARG A 208 2.77 -11.05 17.40
N ASP A 209 3.24 -12.24 17.83
CA ASP A 209 4.65 -12.63 17.73
C ASP A 209 4.92 -13.26 16.36
N GLY A 210 5.17 -12.40 15.37
CA GLY A 210 5.42 -12.83 13.99
C GLY A 210 4.20 -13.48 13.34
N LYS A 211 4.35 -14.70 12.82
CA LYS A 211 3.29 -15.43 12.11
C LYS A 211 2.49 -16.40 12.98
N LYS A 212 2.77 -16.46 14.29
CA LYS A 212 2.17 -17.47 15.17
C LYS A 212 0.66 -17.27 15.29
N GLU A 213 -0.07 -18.37 15.37
CA GLU A 213 -1.47 -18.38 15.79
C GLU A 213 -1.57 -17.80 17.20
N ILE A 214 -2.49 -16.85 17.40
CA ILE A 214 -2.76 -16.31 18.73
C ILE A 214 -3.79 -17.20 19.40
N ILE A 215 -3.51 -17.64 20.63
CA ILE A 215 -4.45 -18.35 21.49
C ILE A 215 -4.58 -17.55 22.78
N VAL A 216 -5.80 -17.19 23.14
CA VAL A 216 -6.10 -16.43 24.36
C VAL A 216 -7.00 -17.27 25.26
N THR A 217 -6.52 -17.57 26.46
CA THR A 217 -7.28 -18.27 27.49
C THR A 217 -7.46 -17.35 28.68
N LEU A 218 -8.71 -17.09 29.05
CA LEU A 218 -9.07 -16.30 30.23
C LEU A 218 -9.77 -17.19 31.25
N ASN A 219 -9.11 -17.39 32.40
CA ASN A 219 -9.65 -18.14 33.53
C ASN A 219 -10.33 -17.18 34.52
N THR A 220 -11.44 -17.59 35.14
CA THR A 220 -12.11 -16.84 36.22
C THR A 220 -12.34 -17.71 37.45
N GLU A 221 -12.40 -17.09 38.63
CA GLU A 221 -12.48 -17.81 39.91
C GLU A 221 -13.78 -18.62 40.10
N LYS A 222 -14.91 -18.22 39.47
CA LYS A 222 -16.23 -18.79 39.82
C LYS A 222 -17.20 -19.14 38.68
N HIS A 223 -16.93 -18.83 37.41
CA HIS A 223 -17.97 -18.96 36.37
C HIS A 223 -17.44 -19.39 35.00
N GLY A 224 -16.52 -20.35 35.00
CA GLY A 224 -16.02 -21.00 33.79
C GLY A 224 -14.77 -20.34 33.21
N THR A 225 -14.18 -21.07 32.26
CA THR A 225 -13.04 -20.62 31.46
C THR A 225 -13.55 -20.16 30.10
N CYS A 226 -13.07 -19.02 29.63
CA CYS A 226 -13.13 -18.71 28.21
C CYS A 226 -12.00 -19.48 27.52
N ASP A 227 -12.26 -20.75 27.22
CA ASP A 227 -11.47 -21.52 26.27
C ASP A 227 -12.04 -21.26 24.87
N TYR A 228 -11.91 -20.02 24.41
CA TYR A 228 -12.17 -19.70 23.02
C TYR A 228 -10.81 -19.69 22.33
N PRO A 229 -10.40 -20.78 21.64
CA PRO A 229 -9.29 -20.68 20.72
C PRO A 229 -9.76 -19.74 19.61
N VAL A 230 -9.54 -18.44 19.77
CA VAL A 230 -9.71 -17.51 18.66
C VAL A 230 -8.53 -17.77 17.76
N LYS A 231 -8.69 -18.80 16.92
CA LYS A 231 -7.72 -19.21 15.92
C LYS A 231 -7.66 -18.13 14.86
N PHE A 232 -6.88 -17.10 15.10
CA PHE A 232 -6.52 -16.21 14.02
C PHE A 232 -5.57 -16.99 13.13
N ALA A 233 -5.96 -17.15 11.87
CA ALA A 233 -5.07 -17.70 10.85
C ALA A 233 -3.70 -17.04 10.99
N ALA A 234 -2.65 -17.83 10.81
CA ALA A 234 -1.31 -17.28 10.64
C ALA A 234 -1.40 -16.13 9.62
N VAL A 235 -0.65 -15.05 9.88
CA VAL A 235 -0.56 -13.94 8.92
C VAL A 235 -0.32 -14.57 7.56
N PRO A 236 -1.18 -14.30 6.55
CA PRO A 236 -1.03 -14.90 5.25
C PRO A 236 0.44 -14.76 4.80
N ASP A 237 1.00 -15.75 4.13
CA ASP A 237 2.35 -15.65 3.53
C ASP A 237 2.45 -14.54 2.46
N GLN A 238 1.40 -13.73 2.31
CA GLN A 238 1.31 -12.62 1.39
C GLN A 238 1.53 -11.31 2.16
N TYR A 239 2.43 -10.49 1.61
CA TYR A 239 2.56 -9.09 1.96
C TYR A 239 1.31 -8.30 1.52
N PRO A 240 1.11 -7.08 2.05
CA PRO A 240 -0.02 -6.24 1.70
C PRO A 240 -0.16 -6.06 0.18
N PRO A 241 -1.38 -5.97 -0.36
CA PRO A 241 -1.56 -5.54 -1.74
C PRO A 241 -0.96 -4.15 -1.92
N PHE A 242 -0.27 -3.95 -3.04
CA PHE A 242 0.27 -2.65 -3.39
C PHE A 242 -0.59 -1.99 -4.47
N GLU A 243 -0.66 -0.67 -4.41
CA GLU A 243 -1.07 0.15 -5.54
C GLU A 243 0.17 0.89 -6.05
N ILE A 244 0.76 0.43 -7.16
CA ILE A 244 1.96 1.02 -7.75
C ILE A 244 1.55 1.92 -8.90
N ARG A 245 2.15 3.11 -8.98
CA ARG A 245 1.89 4.07 -10.06
C ARG A 245 3.18 4.66 -10.59
N GLN A 246 3.25 4.83 -11.92
CA GLN A 246 4.28 5.63 -12.55
C GLN A 246 3.78 7.05 -12.79
N PHE A 247 4.65 8.02 -12.56
CA PHE A 247 4.44 9.44 -12.77
C PHE A 247 5.53 9.92 -13.71
N SER A 248 5.18 10.78 -14.68
CA SER A 248 6.13 11.29 -15.66
C SER A 248 5.98 12.79 -15.84
N SER A 249 7.06 13.42 -16.27
CA SER A 249 7.08 14.83 -16.67
C SER A 249 8.17 15.03 -17.73
N THR A 250 7.98 16.00 -18.62
CA THR A 250 9.00 16.41 -19.59
C THR A 250 9.37 17.87 -19.31
N GLY A 251 10.66 18.12 -19.21
CA GLY A 251 11.21 19.46 -18.95
C GLY A 251 11.11 20.38 -20.17
N ALA A 252 11.51 21.63 -19.98
CA ALA A 252 11.69 22.55 -21.10
C ALA A 252 12.93 22.19 -21.94
N VAL A 253 12.91 22.57 -23.21
CA VAL A 253 14.08 22.48 -24.09
C VAL A 253 15.16 23.44 -23.60
N ALA A 254 16.35 22.93 -23.32
CA ALA A 254 17.50 23.70 -22.85
C ALA A 254 18.84 22.97 -23.16
N PRO A 255 19.97 23.70 -23.19
CA PRO A 255 21.34 23.13 -23.25
C PRO A 255 21.67 22.13 -22.12
N TYR A 256 21.03 22.36 -20.96
CA TYR A 256 21.11 21.51 -19.77
C TYR A 256 19.71 21.02 -19.44
N PRO A 257 19.18 20.05 -20.21
CA PRO A 257 17.83 19.57 -20.04
C PRO A 257 17.66 19.02 -18.62
N ARG A 258 16.60 19.46 -17.95
CA ARG A 258 16.26 19.00 -16.60
C ARG A 258 14.77 18.76 -16.50
N ALA A 259 14.40 17.72 -15.80
CA ALA A 259 13.02 17.45 -15.46
C ALA A 259 12.94 16.82 -14.06
N SER A 260 11.85 17.08 -13.36
CA SER A 260 11.55 16.46 -12.08
C SER A 260 10.06 16.15 -11.98
N VAL A 261 9.71 15.11 -11.22
CA VAL A 261 8.32 14.77 -10.94
C VAL A 261 8.20 14.36 -9.47
N SER A 262 7.25 14.99 -8.78
CA SER A 262 6.94 14.71 -7.38
C SER A 262 5.71 13.83 -7.27
N LEU A 263 5.75 12.88 -6.34
CA LEU A 263 4.64 11.99 -6.04
C LEU A 263 3.55 12.73 -5.24
N PRO A 264 2.26 12.46 -5.50
CA PRO A 264 1.17 12.98 -4.68
C PRO A 264 1.20 12.47 -3.23
N THR A 265 0.51 13.17 -2.34
CA THR A 265 0.30 12.72 -0.95
C THR A 265 -0.25 11.30 -0.91
N GLY A 266 0.27 10.48 0.01
CA GLY A 266 -0.08 9.08 0.16
C GLY A 266 0.85 8.12 -0.59
N TYR A 267 1.62 8.60 -1.57
CA TYR A 267 2.61 7.78 -2.27
C TYR A 267 4.01 7.91 -1.64
N LYS A 268 4.77 6.81 -1.63
CA LYS A 268 6.20 6.74 -1.28
C LYS A 268 7.04 6.39 -2.51
N LEU A 269 8.20 6.99 -2.68
CA LEU A 269 9.09 6.79 -3.83
C LEU A 269 9.84 5.46 -3.73
N ILE A 270 9.61 4.55 -4.68
CA ILE A 270 10.23 3.21 -4.71
C ILE A 270 11.17 3.00 -5.91
N GLY A 271 11.20 3.94 -6.84
CA GLY A 271 12.08 3.90 -8.01
C GLY A 271 11.83 5.08 -8.94
N GLY A 272 12.58 5.13 -10.03
CA GLY A 272 12.45 6.15 -11.05
C GLY A 272 13.53 6.01 -12.11
N GLY A 273 13.40 6.81 -13.16
CA GLY A 273 14.26 6.73 -14.34
C GLY A 273 14.21 8.01 -15.15
N GLY A 274 14.98 8.05 -16.23
CA GLY A 274 15.15 9.25 -17.03
C GLY A 274 15.70 9.01 -18.41
N GLN A 275 15.44 9.96 -19.29
CA GLN A 275 16.11 10.06 -20.58
C GLN A 275 16.32 11.52 -20.98
N THR A 276 17.38 11.75 -21.75
CA THR A 276 17.55 12.95 -22.55
C THR A 276 16.96 12.72 -23.94
N ASN A 277 16.15 13.66 -24.44
CA ASN A 277 15.51 13.53 -25.77
C ASN A 277 16.44 14.08 -26.87
N TRP A 278 17.66 13.54 -26.91
CA TRP A 278 18.75 13.98 -27.79
C TRP A 278 18.37 13.94 -29.27
N ARG A 279 18.97 14.83 -30.09
CA ARG A 279 18.75 14.88 -31.54
C ARG A 279 20.06 14.95 -32.34
N GLY A 280 21.14 15.40 -31.72
CA GLY A 280 22.44 15.55 -32.34
C GLY A 280 23.53 14.84 -31.56
N TYR A 281 24.68 15.50 -31.46
CA TYR A 281 25.84 14.96 -30.77
C TYR A 281 25.74 15.10 -29.24
N GLY A 282 25.03 16.12 -28.73
CA GLY A 282 24.95 16.43 -27.30
C GLY A 282 23.81 15.71 -26.56
N SER A 283 23.45 16.26 -25.40
CA SER A 283 22.36 15.83 -24.52
C SER A 283 22.53 14.41 -23.95
N LEU A 284 23.48 14.28 -23.03
CA LEU A 284 23.89 13.03 -22.39
C LEU A 284 23.50 13.06 -20.91
N LEU A 285 23.13 11.91 -20.33
CA LEU A 285 22.70 11.84 -18.94
C LEU A 285 23.86 12.14 -17.98
N VAL A 286 23.58 13.01 -17.01
CA VAL A 286 24.47 13.26 -15.86
C VAL A 286 23.82 12.86 -14.55
N ALA A 287 22.49 12.84 -14.47
CA ALA A 287 21.80 12.34 -13.30
C ALA A 287 20.44 11.74 -13.63
N SER A 288 20.09 10.69 -12.90
CA SER A 288 18.74 10.15 -12.74
C SER A 288 18.66 9.60 -11.32
N GLN A 289 18.07 10.39 -10.40
CA GLN A 289 18.18 10.15 -8.97
C GLN A 289 16.96 10.64 -8.18
N PRO A 290 16.72 10.08 -6.99
CA PRO A 290 15.86 10.74 -6.01
C PRO A 290 16.55 12.02 -5.50
N ILE A 291 15.80 13.11 -5.39
CA ILE A 291 16.32 14.36 -4.77
C ILE A 291 15.77 14.57 -3.36
N ASN A 292 14.71 13.85 -3.00
CA ASN A 292 14.14 13.74 -1.66
C ASN A 292 13.24 12.49 -1.60
N GLN A 293 12.49 12.31 -0.51
CA GLN A 293 11.66 11.12 -0.28
C GLN A 293 10.49 10.94 -1.27
N ASN A 294 10.14 11.95 -2.07
CA ASN A 294 8.97 11.90 -2.94
C ASN A 294 9.21 12.45 -4.36
N THR A 295 10.44 12.82 -4.73
CA THR A 295 10.71 13.47 -6.01
C THR A 295 11.90 12.82 -6.69
N TRP A 296 11.69 12.46 -7.96
CA TRP A 296 12.75 12.02 -8.87
C TRP A 296 13.14 13.15 -9.81
N ALA A 297 14.44 13.27 -10.12
CA ALA A 297 14.95 14.24 -11.06
C ALA A 297 15.90 13.60 -12.07
N VAL A 298 15.91 14.18 -13.27
CA VAL A 298 16.78 13.79 -14.38
C VAL A 298 17.44 15.05 -14.91
N LEU A 299 18.75 14.95 -15.11
CA LEU A 299 19.57 16.00 -15.68
C LEU A 299 20.37 15.43 -16.84
N GLY A 300 20.41 16.17 -17.93
CA GLY A 300 21.36 15.98 -19.02
C GLY A 300 22.19 17.23 -19.25
N LYS A 301 23.22 17.10 -20.08
CA LYS A 301 23.97 18.24 -20.60
C LYS A 301 24.41 18.00 -22.03
N GLU A 302 24.50 19.09 -22.78
CA GLU A 302 25.31 19.11 -23.98
C GLU A 302 26.79 18.90 -23.65
N HIS A 303 27.51 18.28 -24.58
CA HIS A 303 28.93 18.06 -24.43
C HIS A 303 29.61 18.51 -25.73
N MET A 304 30.50 19.50 -25.63
CA MET A 304 31.27 20.14 -26.72
C MET A 304 30.51 20.78 -27.89
N SER A 305 29.32 20.29 -28.26
CA SER A 305 28.44 20.87 -29.28
C SER A 305 27.11 21.21 -28.63
N PRO A 306 26.55 22.41 -28.90
CA PRO A 306 25.23 22.75 -28.42
C PRO A 306 24.17 21.78 -28.96
N ASP A 307 23.35 21.23 -28.08
CA ASP A 307 22.20 20.38 -28.43
C ASP A 307 21.08 20.61 -27.42
N ALA A 308 20.39 21.75 -27.57
CA ALA A 308 19.28 22.08 -26.71
C ALA A 308 18.12 21.09 -26.95
N THR A 309 17.86 20.24 -25.96
CA THR A 309 16.75 19.29 -25.97
C THR A 309 15.99 19.39 -24.66
N ASP A 310 14.90 18.65 -24.51
CA ASP A 310 14.27 18.41 -23.22
C ASP A 310 14.76 17.08 -22.62
N ALA A 311 14.36 16.83 -21.37
CA ALA A 311 14.52 15.54 -20.69
C ALA A 311 13.15 15.07 -20.23
N THR A 312 12.95 13.75 -20.24
CA THR A 312 11.76 13.11 -19.66
C THR A 312 12.18 12.35 -18.42
N VAL A 313 11.41 12.53 -17.35
CA VAL A 313 11.62 11.90 -16.04
C VAL A 313 10.46 11.01 -15.68
N TRP A 314 10.75 9.92 -14.97
CA TRP A 314 9.76 9.04 -14.37
C TRP A 314 10.05 8.83 -12.89
N ALA A 315 9.00 8.85 -12.07
CA ALA A 315 9.02 8.37 -10.68
C ALA A 315 8.02 7.23 -10.53
N ILE A 316 8.39 6.21 -9.77
CA ILE A 316 7.55 5.05 -9.45
C ILE A 316 7.21 5.13 -7.96
N GLY A 317 5.92 5.23 -7.66
CA GLY A 317 5.41 5.37 -6.31
C GLY A 317 4.55 4.19 -5.88
N ILE A 318 4.61 3.83 -4.60
CA ILE A 318 3.64 2.94 -3.94
C ILE A 318 2.65 3.77 -3.12
N ASN A 319 1.34 3.63 -3.38
CA ASN A 319 0.30 4.25 -2.57
C ASN A 319 0.22 3.51 -1.23
N ASP A 320 0.55 4.21 -0.15
CA ASP A 320 0.62 3.65 1.18
C ASP A 320 -0.02 4.59 2.23
N PRO A 321 -1.32 4.91 2.09
CA PRO A 321 -2.01 5.85 2.99
C PRO A 321 -2.18 5.29 4.41
N LYS A 322 -1.94 3.98 4.59
CA LYS A 322 -2.04 3.28 5.87
C LYS A 322 -0.67 2.92 6.44
N ASP A 323 0.41 3.38 5.82
CA ASP A 323 1.78 3.23 6.29
C ASP A 323 2.20 1.76 6.56
N TYR A 324 1.81 0.87 5.64
CA TYR A 324 2.12 -0.56 5.65
C TYR A 324 3.53 -0.88 5.17
N TRP A 325 4.18 0.03 4.45
CA TRP A 325 5.47 -0.19 3.81
C TRP A 325 6.51 0.77 4.37
N ASP A 326 7.58 0.22 4.90
CA ASP A 326 8.78 0.99 5.17
C ASP A 326 9.60 1.11 3.88
N VAL A 327 10.05 2.32 3.57
CA VAL A 327 10.82 2.63 2.35
C VAL A 327 12.15 3.26 2.76
N LYS A 328 13.23 2.67 2.28
CA LYS A 328 14.59 3.09 2.60
C LYS A 328 15.30 3.55 1.33
N VAL A 329 15.98 4.69 1.44
CA VAL A 329 16.92 5.18 0.44
C VAL A 329 18.28 5.24 1.11
N GLU A 330 19.24 4.48 0.61
CA GLU A 330 20.64 4.56 1.00
C GLU A 330 21.42 5.25 -0.10
N GLN A 331 22.44 6.03 0.28
CA GLN A 331 23.26 6.77 -0.66
C GLN A 331 24.74 6.74 -0.27
N ARG A 332 25.60 6.87 -1.27
CA ARG A 332 27.05 7.02 -1.08
C ARG A 332 27.62 7.95 -2.14
N SER A 333 28.62 8.75 -1.77
CA SER A 333 29.35 9.61 -2.70
C SER A 333 30.85 9.38 -2.63
N VAL A 334 31.54 9.55 -3.75
CA VAL A 334 33.00 9.58 -3.83
C VAL A 334 33.46 10.75 -4.68
N VAL A 335 34.58 11.35 -4.31
CA VAL A 335 35.31 12.27 -5.18
C VAL A 335 36.14 11.44 -6.15
N VAL A 336 36.06 11.77 -7.42
CA VAL A 336 36.78 11.10 -8.51
C VAL A 336 37.71 12.12 -9.14
N GLY A 337 38.96 11.72 -9.34
CA GLY A 337 40.00 12.56 -9.91
C GLY A 337 39.82 12.80 -11.40
N GLU A 338 40.62 13.71 -11.95
CA GLU A 338 40.72 13.93 -13.39
C GLU A 338 41.26 12.67 -14.09
N ALA A 339 40.83 12.44 -15.34
CA ALA A 339 41.25 11.30 -16.17
C ALA A 339 40.94 9.93 -15.56
N SER A 340 39.94 9.83 -14.68
CA SER A 340 39.54 8.58 -14.05
C SER A 340 38.04 8.32 -14.21
N ALA A 341 37.71 7.08 -14.62
CA ALA A 341 36.34 6.61 -14.56
C ALA A 341 35.97 6.34 -13.09
N GLY A 342 34.84 6.88 -12.64
CA GLY A 342 34.30 6.59 -11.32
C GLY A 342 33.53 5.28 -11.32
N GLU A 343 33.67 4.49 -10.26
CA GLU A 343 32.78 3.38 -9.96
C GLU A 343 32.58 3.28 -8.44
N ILE A 344 31.32 3.16 -8.02
CA ILE A 344 30.94 3.13 -6.61
C ILE A 344 29.69 2.27 -6.42
N THR A 345 29.60 1.60 -5.27
CA THR A 345 28.43 0.87 -4.84
C THR A 345 27.91 1.34 -3.47
N VAL A 346 26.61 1.13 -3.24
CA VAL A 346 25.92 1.30 -1.95
C VAL A 346 24.99 0.11 -1.70
N ASP A 347 24.86 -0.30 -0.44
CA ASP A 347 24.08 -1.47 -0.02
C ASP A 347 22.81 -1.05 0.72
N LEU A 348 21.74 -1.82 0.54
CA LEU A 348 20.57 -1.77 1.43
C LEU A 348 20.77 -2.66 2.66
N PRO A 349 20.08 -2.37 3.78
CA PRO A 349 19.98 -3.30 4.89
C PRO A 349 19.34 -4.63 4.44
N ALA A 350 19.78 -5.74 5.04
CA ALA A 350 19.47 -7.10 4.59
C ALA A 350 17.96 -7.46 4.63
N ASP A 351 17.15 -6.71 5.39
CA ASP A 351 15.71 -6.93 5.56
C ASP A 351 14.84 -6.13 4.56
N TYR A 352 15.44 -5.33 3.66
CA TYR A 352 14.73 -4.65 2.59
C TYR A 352 14.87 -5.40 1.27
N THR A 353 13.79 -5.41 0.49
CA THR A 353 13.78 -5.86 -0.90
C THR A 353 14.07 -4.67 -1.81
N ARG A 354 15.15 -4.73 -2.61
CA ARG A 354 15.50 -3.70 -3.60
C ARG A 354 14.39 -3.50 -4.63
N THR A 355 14.04 -2.24 -4.85
CA THR A 355 12.99 -1.82 -5.81
C THR A 355 13.51 -0.92 -6.92
N GLY A 356 14.61 -0.19 -6.67
CA GLY A 356 15.27 0.61 -7.69
C GLY A 356 16.56 1.24 -7.17
N GLY A 357 17.09 2.18 -7.93
CA GLY A 357 18.25 2.98 -7.57
C GLY A 357 18.54 4.02 -8.63
N GLY A 358 19.50 4.90 -8.34
CA GLY A 358 19.82 6.04 -9.18
C GLY A 358 21.28 6.44 -9.06
N ALA A 359 21.69 7.37 -9.90
CA ALA A 359 23.04 7.90 -9.90
C ALA A 359 23.08 9.36 -10.34
N ALA A 360 24.11 10.07 -9.88
CA ALA A 360 24.48 11.37 -10.41
C ALA A 360 26.00 11.50 -10.47
N ALA A 361 26.50 11.85 -11.65
CA ALA A 361 27.80 12.47 -11.82
C ALA A 361 27.60 13.98 -11.64
N GLU A 362 28.45 14.62 -10.84
CA GLU A 362 28.38 16.04 -10.56
C GLU A 362 28.32 16.86 -11.86
N ALA A 363 27.33 17.75 -11.94
CA ALA A 363 27.02 18.51 -13.16
C ALA A 363 27.91 19.74 -13.37
N GLY A 364 28.83 20.04 -12.43
CA GLY A 364 29.82 21.10 -12.62
C GLY A 364 30.69 20.76 -13.84
N GLY A 365 30.87 21.70 -14.75
CA GLY A 365 31.75 21.58 -15.92
C GLY A 365 31.33 20.56 -17.00
N GLN A 366 32.17 20.44 -18.04
CA GLN A 366 31.82 19.76 -19.28
C GLN A 366 32.12 18.26 -19.28
N GLY A 367 32.98 17.74 -18.39
CA GLY A 367 33.61 16.41 -18.56
C GLY A 367 32.79 15.20 -18.11
N ARG A 368 32.19 15.22 -16.91
CA ARG A 368 31.67 13.97 -16.30
C ARG A 368 30.25 13.60 -16.71
N LEU A 369 30.08 12.38 -17.18
CA LEU A 369 28.89 11.86 -17.84
C LEU A 369 28.60 10.43 -17.37
N LEU A 370 27.34 10.07 -17.16
CA LEU A 370 26.98 8.75 -16.64
C LEU A 370 27.21 7.66 -17.70
N THR A 371 27.83 6.58 -17.24
CA THR A 371 28.00 5.32 -18.00
C THR A 371 27.29 4.16 -17.31
N GLY A 372 26.83 4.32 -16.06
CA GLY A 372 26.08 3.27 -15.37
C GLY A 372 25.28 3.75 -14.16
N SER A 373 24.10 3.16 -14.00
CA SER A 373 23.28 3.13 -12.79
C SER A 373 22.52 1.81 -12.79
N TYR A 374 22.99 0.81 -12.05
CA TYR A 374 22.54 -0.58 -12.21
C TYR A 374 22.55 -1.38 -10.89
N PRO A 375 21.72 -2.42 -10.79
CA PRO A 375 21.76 -3.33 -9.65
C PRO A 375 23.08 -4.11 -9.60
N VAL A 376 23.64 -4.26 -8.40
CA VAL A 376 24.82 -5.10 -8.12
C VAL A 376 24.42 -6.14 -7.07
N GLY A 377 24.70 -7.41 -7.32
CA GLY A 377 24.28 -8.51 -6.44
C GLY A 377 22.78 -8.48 -6.10
N ASP A 378 22.42 -8.95 -4.92
CA ASP A 378 21.02 -9.06 -4.50
C ASP A 378 20.45 -7.76 -3.93
N ASN A 379 21.26 -6.94 -3.26
CA ASN A 379 20.77 -5.81 -2.46
C ASN A 379 21.57 -4.50 -2.59
N SER A 380 22.41 -4.37 -3.62
CA SER A 380 23.28 -3.20 -3.81
C SER A 380 22.97 -2.43 -5.10
N TRP A 381 23.40 -1.19 -5.21
CA TRP A 381 23.35 -0.41 -6.45
C TRP A 381 24.72 0.12 -6.81
N GLY A 382 25.06 0.05 -8.09
CA GLY A 382 26.30 0.57 -8.65
C GLY A 382 26.05 1.80 -9.52
N ALA A 383 27.00 2.73 -9.50
CA ALA A 383 27.07 3.84 -10.43
C ALA A 383 28.44 3.89 -11.11
N ARG A 384 28.45 4.34 -12.37
CA ARG A 384 29.65 4.59 -13.15
C ARG A 384 29.55 5.87 -13.96
N ASP A 385 30.69 6.53 -14.15
CA ASP A 385 30.81 7.68 -15.05
C ASP A 385 32.17 7.72 -15.76
N SER A 386 32.33 8.69 -16.66
CA SER A 386 33.57 8.95 -17.39
C SER A 386 33.69 10.45 -17.70
N ASP A 387 34.92 10.95 -17.73
CA ASP A 387 35.28 12.27 -18.22
C ASP A 387 35.57 12.24 -19.72
N HIS A 388 34.51 12.37 -20.51
CA HIS A 388 34.61 12.23 -21.97
C HIS A 388 35.35 13.43 -22.57
N PHE A 389 36.50 13.20 -23.23
CA PHE A 389 37.42 14.17 -23.87
C PHE A 389 38.01 15.30 -22.99
N ILE A 390 37.23 15.85 -22.06
CA ILE A 390 37.58 16.95 -21.18
C ILE A 390 37.82 16.35 -19.80
N LYS A 391 39.11 16.27 -19.44
CA LYS A 391 39.52 15.80 -18.12
C LYS A 391 38.91 16.67 -17.05
N GLN A 392 38.13 16.05 -16.17
CA GLN A 392 37.49 16.78 -15.09
C GLN A 392 37.18 15.84 -13.93
N GLY A 393 37.63 16.20 -12.74
CA GLY A 393 37.19 15.55 -11.50
C GLY A 393 35.78 15.98 -11.10
N GLY A 394 35.27 15.35 -10.05
CA GLY A 394 33.99 15.73 -9.45
C GLY A 394 33.46 14.65 -8.52
N THR A 395 32.20 14.75 -8.14
CA THR A 395 31.54 13.80 -7.25
C THR A 395 30.70 12.81 -8.04
N LEU A 396 30.81 11.52 -7.72
CA LEU A 396 29.88 10.49 -8.18
C LEU A 396 29.04 10.03 -6.98
N THR A 397 27.73 10.17 -7.09
CA THR A 397 26.76 9.75 -6.07
C THR A 397 25.91 8.60 -6.60
N VAL A 398 25.71 7.59 -5.75
CA VAL A 398 24.87 6.41 -6.04
C VAL A 398 23.79 6.27 -4.97
N PHE A 399 22.61 5.83 -5.41
CA PHE A 399 21.43 5.62 -4.56
C PHE A 399 20.87 4.22 -4.77
N VAL A 400 20.40 3.60 -3.69
CA VAL A 400 19.62 2.36 -3.74
C VAL A 400 18.33 2.54 -2.94
N ILE A 401 17.22 2.03 -3.49
CA ILE A 401 15.89 2.13 -2.88
C ILE A 401 15.37 0.72 -2.59
N GLY A 402 14.93 0.51 -1.35
CA GLY A 402 14.39 -0.75 -0.88
C GLY A 402 13.07 -0.56 -0.14
N ILE A 403 12.24 -1.59 -0.15
CA ILE A 403 11.01 -1.63 0.64
C ILE A 403 10.99 -2.82 1.58
N LYS A 404 10.33 -2.65 2.72
CA LYS A 404 10.07 -3.71 3.69
C LYS A 404 8.63 -3.58 4.19
N PRO A 405 7.82 -4.64 4.13
CA PRO A 405 6.49 -4.56 4.70
C PRO A 405 6.62 -4.54 6.23
N LYS A 406 5.81 -3.72 6.91
CA LYS A 406 5.79 -3.69 8.38
C LYS A 406 5.19 -4.96 9.00
N PHE A 407 4.53 -5.78 8.18
CA PHE A 407 3.92 -7.04 8.54
C PHE A 407 3.85 -7.98 7.33
N GLY A 408 3.87 -9.29 7.57
CA GLY A 408 3.89 -10.30 6.50
C GLY A 408 5.31 -10.67 6.05
N ALA A 409 5.40 -11.39 4.93
CA ALA A 409 6.67 -11.80 4.32
C ALA A 409 7.23 -10.71 3.39
N SER A 410 8.56 -10.66 3.21
CA SER A 410 9.18 -9.77 2.22
C SER A 410 8.62 -10.02 0.82
N PRO A 411 8.47 -8.97 -0.01
CA PRO A 411 7.99 -9.14 -1.37
C PRO A 411 9.00 -9.92 -2.20
N VAL A 412 8.49 -10.75 -3.11
CA VAL A 412 9.31 -11.54 -4.03
C VAL A 412 9.73 -10.63 -5.18
N ALA A 413 11.03 -10.35 -5.27
CA ALA A 413 11.59 -9.56 -6.35
C ALA A 413 12.05 -10.45 -7.53
N GLN A 414 11.95 -9.88 -8.73
CA GLN A 414 12.59 -10.40 -9.93
C GLN A 414 13.47 -9.31 -10.52
N ILE A 415 14.68 -9.72 -10.92
CA ILE A 415 15.59 -8.90 -11.71
C ILE A 415 15.90 -9.67 -12.99
N LYS A 416 15.73 -9.02 -14.13
CA LYS A 416 16.15 -9.56 -15.43
C LYS A 416 17.09 -8.58 -16.10
N THR A 417 17.98 -9.11 -16.93
CA THR A 417 18.94 -8.33 -17.71
C THR A 417 18.87 -8.69 -19.19
N THR A 418 19.17 -7.75 -20.05
CA THR A 418 19.32 -7.96 -21.50
C THR A 418 20.42 -7.05 -22.01
N THR A 419 21.26 -7.56 -22.91
CA THR A 419 22.37 -6.81 -23.51
C THR A 419 22.06 -6.54 -24.98
N SER A 420 22.35 -5.34 -25.46
CA SER A 420 22.20 -4.97 -26.88
C SER A 420 23.25 -5.65 -27.77
N ALA A 421 23.06 -5.54 -29.08
CA ALA A 421 24.16 -5.69 -30.03
C ALA A 421 25.23 -4.60 -29.83
N GLN A 422 26.45 -4.85 -30.30
CA GLN A 422 27.55 -3.87 -30.27
C GLN A 422 27.43 -2.93 -31.47
N VAL A 423 26.99 -1.70 -31.23
CA VAL A 423 26.75 -0.67 -32.26
C VAL A 423 27.08 0.73 -31.70
N PRO A 424 27.24 1.76 -32.56
CA PRO A 424 27.47 3.16 -32.12
C PRO A 424 26.45 3.69 -31.11
N HIS A 425 25.16 3.41 -31.33
CA HIS A 425 24.05 3.86 -30.50
C HIS A 425 23.25 2.67 -29.98
N PRO A 426 23.78 1.91 -29.00
CA PRO A 426 23.12 0.71 -28.54
C PRO A 426 21.83 1.04 -27.78
N THR A 427 20.78 0.27 -28.07
CA THR A 427 19.50 0.29 -27.36
C THR A 427 19.10 -1.14 -27.03
N THR A 428 18.52 -1.36 -25.85
CA THR A 428 17.92 -2.65 -25.50
C THR A 428 16.85 -2.48 -24.43
N GLU A 429 16.08 -3.54 -24.23
CA GLU A 429 14.99 -3.59 -23.27
C GLU A 429 15.00 -4.91 -22.50
N ALA A 430 14.73 -4.83 -21.20
CA ALA A 430 14.51 -6.00 -20.36
C ALA A 430 13.05 -6.01 -19.88
N THR A 431 12.39 -7.18 -19.94
CA THR A 431 10.96 -7.31 -19.63
C THR A 431 10.70 -8.35 -18.53
N LEU A 432 9.94 -7.95 -17.51
CA LEU A 432 9.52 -8.80 -16.40
C LEU A 432 8.57 -9.92 -16.84
N ASP A 433 8.40 -10.94 -16.00
CA ASP A 433 7.32 -11.92 -16.15
C ASP A 433 5.95 -11.29 -15.91
N ALA A 434 4.89 -11.97 -16.37
CA ALA A 434 3.53 -11.46 -16.34
C ALA A 434 2.96 -11.25 -14.92
N ASP A 435 3.45 -12.01 -13.94
CA ASP A 435 3.03 -11.93 -12.54
C ASP A 435 3.82 -10.88 -11.72
N HIS A 436 4.75 -10.17 -12.37
CA HIS A 436 5.54 -9.11 -11.74
C HIS A 436 5.09 -7.73 -12.21
N VAL A 437 5.42 -6.73 -11.41
CA VAL A 437 5.09 -5.32 -11.61
C VAL A 437 6.36 -4.50 -11.50
N LEU A 438 6.59 -3.61 -12.47
CA LEU A 438 7.77 -2.77 -12.53
C LEU A 438 7.88 -1.83 -11.32
N THR A 439 9.00 -1.93 -10.62
CA THR A 439 9.35 -1.03 -9.51
C THR A 439 10.57 -0.18 -9.81
N GLY A 440 11.41 -0.60 -10.76
CA GLY A 440 12.58 0.15 -11.20
C GLY A 440 13.40 -0.61 -12.24
N GLY A 441 14.60 -0.12 -12.49
CA GLY A 441 15.54 -0.74 -13.42
C GLY A 441 16.83 0.08 -13.52
N GLY A 442 17.74 -0.39 -14.36
CA GLY A 442 19.06 0.20 -14.49
C GLY A 442 19.63 0.08 -15.90
N ALA A 443 20.72 0.78 -16.13
CA ALA A 443 21.46 0.76 -17.39
C ALA A 443 22.96 0.80 -17.12
N ARG A 444 23.74 0.17 -18.01
CA ARG A 444 25.20 0.19 -18.00
C ARG A 444 25.69 0.05 -19.42
N VAL A 445 26.57 0.94 -19.83
CA VAL A 445 27.26 0.84 -21.10
C VAL A 445 28.65 0.23 -20.88
N VAL A 446 29.07 -0.65 -21.79
CA VAL A 446 30.44 -1.14 -21.77
C VAL A 446 31.37 0.00 -22.18
N PRO A 447 32.45 0.28 -21.43
CA PRO A 447 33.38 1.34 -21.80
C PRO A 447 34.02 1.09 -23.16
N CYS A 448 34.18 2.15 -23.95
CA CYS A 448 34.99 2.17 -25.16
C CYS A 448 35.71 3.53 -25.25
N ASN A 449 36.68 3.68 -26.15
CA ASN A 449 37.46 4.92 -26.33
C ASN A 449 37.07 5.58 -27.67
N PRO A 450 36.58 6.83 -27.72
CA PRO A 450 36.60 7.84 -26.65
C PRO A 450 35.46 7.80 -25.63
N GLY A 451 34.39 7.03 -25.89
CA GLY A 451 33.30 6.85 -24.93
C GLY A 451 31.98 6.51 -25.60
N ASN A 452 31.14 5.79 -24.88
CA ASN A 452 29.73 5.61 -25.18
C ASN A 452 28.98 5.88 -23.87
N LEU A 453 28.01 6.79 -23.87
CA LEU A 453 27.45 7.41 -22.68
C LEU A 453 25.94 7.27 -22.64
N LEU A 454 25.38 7.16 -21.44
CA LEU A 454 23.95 6.91 -21.28
C LEU A 454 23.12 8.11 -21.76
N THR A 455 22.02 7.80 -22.44
CA THR A 455 20.97 8.75 -22.82
C THR A 455 19.62 8.36 -22.26
N ALA A 456 19.40 7.08 -21.93
CA ALA A 456 18.20 6.63 -21.26
C ALA A 456 18.44 5.47 -20.28
N SER A 457 17.71 5.51 -19.16
CA SER A 457 17.46 4.40 -18.25
C SER A 457 16.08 4.64 -17.63
N ALA A 458 15.04 4.09 -18.26
CA ALA A 458 13.66 4.50 -17.98
C ALA A 458 12.65 3.36 -18.16
N PRO A 459 11.49 3.44 -17.49
CA PRO A 459 10.40 2.50 -17.71
C PRO A 459 9.80 2.66 -19.11
N ARG A 460 9.36 1.54 -19.70
CA ARG A 460 8.53 1.46 -20.90
C ARG A 460 7.32 0.58 -20.60
N GLY A 461 6.16 1.19 -20.34
CA GLY A 461 4.97 0.47 -19.87
C GLY A 461 5.13 -0.07 -18.46
N ASP A 462 4.32 -1.07 -18.08
CA ASP A 462 4.24 -1.59 -16.71
C ASP A 462 5.24 -2.70 -16.33
N ARG A 463 6.05 -3.16 -17.31
CA ARG A 463 6.87 -4.36 -17.16
C ARG A 463 8.24 -4.30 -17.83
N THR A 464 8.50 -3.27 -18.63
CA THR A 464 9.72 -3.20 -19.43
C THR A 464 10.57 -2.02 -18.98
N TRP A 465 11.88 -2.23 -18.95
CA TRP A 465 12.88 -1.18 -18.75
C TRP A 465 13.69 -1.01 -20.02
N ARG A 466 13.87 0.23 -20.45
CA ARG A 466 14.64 0.61 -21.64
C ARG A 466 15.97 1.24 -21.21
N ALA A 467 17.05 0.82 -21.87
CA ALA A 467 18.36 1.43 -21.75
C ALA A 467 18.87 1.86 -23.13
N GLU A 468 19.46 3.06 -23.18
CA GLU A 468 20.08 3.61 -24.39
C GLU A 468 21.40 4.28 -24.05
N ALA A 469 22.34 4.17 -24.97
CA ALA A 469 23.58 4.91 -24.94
C ALA A 469 23.95 5.35 -26.37
N LYS A 470 24.87 6.31 -26.47
CA LYS A 470 25.44 6.75 -27.75
C LYS A 470 26.91 7.09 -27.59
N ASP A 471 27.66 6.92 -28.66
CA ASP A 471 28.95 7.58 -28.80
C ASP A 471 28.80 9.08 -29.02
N HIS A 472 29.94 9.77 -29.00
CA HIS A 472 29.99 11.22 -29.14
C HIS A 472 31.20 11.62 -29.99
N TYR A 473 30.89 12.31 -31.10
CA TYR A 473 31.73 12.64 -32.27
C TYR A 473 32.41 11.49 -33.00
N ALA A 474 33.18 10.66 -32.31
CA ALA A 474 33.88 9.54 -32.89
C ALA A 474 33.10 8.25 -32.64
N SER A 475 32.97 7.43 -33.69
CA SER A 475 32.30 6.16 -33.60
C SER A 475 32.92 5.30 -32.49
N CYS A 476 32.10 4.86 -31.55
CA CYS A 476 32.54 4.03 -30.44
C CYS A 476 31.52 2.90 -30.23
N PRO A 477 31.51 1.88 -31.12
CA PRO A 477 30.56 0.78 -31.02
C PRO A 477 30.69 0.06 -29.68
N SER A 478 29.59 0.05 -28.92
CA SER A 478 29.54 -0.56 -27.59
C SER A 478 28.22 -1.31 -27.40
N THR A 479 28.08 -2.00 -26.28
CA THR A 479 26.83 -2.61 -25.83
C THR A 479 26.27 -1.80 -24.65
N VAL A 480 24.94 -1.78 -24.55
CA VAL A 480 24.23 -1.34 -23.35
C VAL A 480 23.49 -2.52 -22.74
N GLU A 481 23.53 -2.63 -21.42
CA GLU A 481 22.77 -3.58 -20.64
C GLU A 481 21.58 -2.85 -20.00
N ALA A 482 20.38 -3.41 -20.15
CA ALA A 482 19.18 -2.99 -19.44
C ALA A 482 18.87 -3.98 -18.33
N TRP A 483 18.61 -3.47 -17.12
CA TRP A 483 18.04 -4.25 -16.03
C TRP A 483 16.62 -3.80 -15.76
N VAL A 484 15.74 -4.76 -15.55
CA VAL A 484 14.37 -4.50 -15.08
C VAL A 484 14.18 -5.15 -13.71
N ILE A 485 13.56 -4.42 -12.79
CA ILE A 485 13.28 -4.86 -11.43
C ILE A 485 11.77 -4.78 -11.22
N GLY A 486 11.21 -5.88 -10.70
CA GLY A 486 9.80 -5.91 -10.38
C GLY A 486 9.51 -6.74 -9.15
N LEU A 487 8.36 -6.47 -8.55
CA LEU A 487 7.82 -7.26 -7.46
C LEU A 487 6.69 -8.13 -7.98
N LYS A 488 6.63 -9.37 -7.51
CA LYS A 488 5.46 -10.21 -7.74
C LYS A 488 4.24 -9.51 -7.16
N ALA A 489 3.14 -9.45 -7.91
CA ALA A 489 1.94 -8.80 -7.41
C ALA A 489 1.09 -9.75 -6.58
N PRO A 490 0.83 -9.47 -5.29
CA PRO A 490 -0.15 -10.22 -4.53
C PRO A 490 -1.53 -9.91 -5.10
N MET A 491 -2.45 -10.84 -4.90
CA MET A 491 -3.82 -10.67 -5.36
C MET A 491 -4.44 -9.42 -4.70
N GLY A 492 -5.24 -8.68 -5.45
CA GLY A 492 -5.83 -7.42 -5.03
C GLY A 492 -4.98 -6.18 -5.35
N SER A 493 -3.76 -6.36 -5.84
CA SER A 493 -2.89 -5.24 -6.23
C SER A 493 -3.43 -4.46 -7.42
N ILE A 494 -3.17 -3.15 -7.43
CA ILE A 494 -3.52 -2.24 -8.52
C ILE A 494 -2.22 -1.66 -9.09
N LEU A 495 -2.18 -1.51 -10.41
CA LEU A 495 -1.06 -0.93 -11.11
C LEU A 495 -1.57 0.15 -12.04
N ILE A 496 -0.95 1.32 -11.99
CA ILE A 496 -1.36 2.49 -12.76
C ILE A 496 -0.18 2.92 -13.62
N GLU A 497 -0.25 2.65 -14.91
CA GLU A 497 0.76 3.10 -15.86
C GLU A 497 0.68 4.62 -16.01
N GLY A 498 1.81 5.29 -15.80
CA GLY A 498 1.96 6.68 -16.23
C GLY A 498 1.95 6.70 -17.75
N GLY A 499 1.16 7.59 -18.36
CA GLY A 499 1.16 7.75 -19.80
C GLY A 499 2.60 7.95 -20.27
N THR A 500 3.14 6.99 -21.01
CA THR A 500 4.43 7.15 -21.68
C THR A 500 4.20 8.08 -22.85
N PRO A 501 4.87 9.24 -22.92
CA PRO A 501 5.01 9.89 -24.21
C PRO A 501 5.80 8.91 -25.08
N GLU A 502 5.14 8.26 -26.05
CA GLU A 502 5.85 7.54 -27.09
C GLU A 502 6.64 8.57 -27.91
N LEU A 503 7.88 8.81 -27.51
CA LEU A 503 8.86 9.41 -28.40
C LEU A 503 9.45 8.25 -29.20
N SER A 504 8.87 8.00 -30.38
CA SER A 504 9.46 7.11 -31.37
C SER A 504 10.90 7.58 -31.59
N ALA A 505 11.88 6.71 -31.31
CA ALA A 505 13.27 6.95 -31.65
C ALA A 505 13.30 7.37 -33.12
N VAL A 506 13.73 8.61 -33.39
CA VAL A 506 14.01 9.02 -34.76
C VAL A 506 15.18 8.13 -35.19
N ALA A 507 14.90 7.11 -35.98
CA ALA A 507 15.93 6.24 -36.53
C ALA A 507 16.80 7.08 -37.46
N PHE A 508 17.96 7.52 -36.97
CA PHE A 508 18.99 8.11 -37.82
C PHE A 508 19.63 6.99 -38.63
N THR A 509 19.05 6.68 -39.79
CA THR A 509 19.57 5.68 -40.74
C THR A 509 20.67 6.23 -41.66
N GLY A 510 21.11 7.48 -41.45
CA GLY A 510 22.13 8.12 -42.27
C GLY A 510 23.54 7.97 -41.69
N THR A 511 24.43 7.29 -42.42
CA THR A 511 25.90 7.29 -42.23
C THR A 511 26.58 8.61 -42.62
N HIS A 512 25.86 9.72 -42.70
CA HIS A 512 26.40 10.99 -43.19
C HIS A 512 26.68 11.97 -42.05
N ALA A 513 27.95 12.37 -41.98
CA ALA A 513 28.39 13.58 -41.30
C ALA A 513 27.45 14.74 -41.65
N LEU A 514 26.71 15.24 -40.65
CA LEU A 514 25.97 16.48 -40.78
C LEU A 514 26.99 17.61 -40.91
N SER A 515 27.27 18.02 -42.15
CA SER A 515 27.92 19.31 -42.39
C SER A 515 27.02 20.40 -41.80
N VAL A 516 27.59 21.24 -40.95
CA VAL A 516 26.93 22.20 -40.05
C VAL A 516 26.12 23.31 -40.78
N SER A 517 25.94 23.25 -42.10
CA SER A 517 25.40 24.36 -42.90
C SER A 517 24.05 24.11 -43.60
N ALA A 518 23.40 22.95 -43.49
CA ALA A 518 22.12 22.74 -44.19
C ALA A 518 21.16 21.76 -43.49
N ALA A 519 20.25 22.27 -42.66
CA ALA A 519 18.97 21.59 -42.39
C ALA A 519 17.90 22.57 -41.87
N PRO A 520 17.17 23.29 -42.74
CA PRO A 520 15.90 23.89 -42.36
C PRO A 520 14.80 22.84 -42.47
N GLY A 521 14.21 22.43 -41.34
CA GLY A 521 12.89 21.77 -41.34
C GLY A 521 12.78 20.38 -40.71
N LEU A 522 13.30 20.17 -39.49
CA LEU A 522 12.78 19.08 -38.64
C LEU A 522 11.44 19.53 -38.05
N ARG A 523 10.34 19.12 -38.68
CA ARG A 523 8.98 19.32 -38.15
C ARG A 523 8.86 18.68 -36.78
N ARG A 524 8.33 19.44 -35.83
CA ARG A 524 7.87 18.97 -34.52
C ARG A 524 6.90 17.82 -34.76
N LEU A 525 7.26 16.60 -34.36
CA LEU A 525 6.26 15.56 -34.14
C LEU A 525 5.43 16.06 -32.97
N ASP A 526 4.20 16.50 -33.26
CA ASP A 526 3.24 16.86 -32.23
C ASP A 526 3.12 15.69 -31.26
N THR A 527 3.35 15.97 -29.99
CA THR A 527 3.16 15.02 -28.90
C THR A 527 1.71 14.56 -28.94
N SER A 528 1.51 13.31 -29.35
CA SER A 528 0.23 12.62 -29.43
C SER A 528 -0.60 12.82 -28.15
N PRO A 529 -1.96 12.90 -28.23
CA PRO A 529 -2.83 13.04 -27.06
C PRO A 529 -2.41 12.08 -25.94
N THR A 530 -2.35 12.60 -24.71
CA THR A 530 -2.05 11.85 -23.49
C THR A 530 -2.77 10.51 -23.54
N LEU A 531 -2.00 9.42 -23.73
CA LEU A 531 -2.55 8.07 -23.74
C LEU A 531 -3.37 7.87 -22.45
N PRO A 532 -4.54 7.24 -22.53
CA PRO A 532 -5.34 6.98 -21.34
C PRO A 532 -4.51 6.20 -20.33
N VAL A 533 -4.50 6.67 -19.09
CA VAL A 533 -3.83 6.02 -17.96
C VAL A 533 -4.40 4.60 -17.83
N ARG A 534 -3.59 3.58 -18.13
CA ARG A 534 -4.01 2.19 -18.00
C ARG A 534 -3.93 1.78 -16.54
N ARG A 535 -5.03 1.27 -15.99
CA ARG A 535 -5.01 0.61 -14.68
C ARG A 535 -5.14 -0.89 -14.87
N THR A 536 -4.22 -1.65 -14.29
CA THR A 536 -4.26 -3.10 -14.22
C THR A 536 -4.58 -3.53 -12.79
N TYR A 537 -5.56 -4.43 -12.61
CA TYR A 537 -5.92 -5.01 -11.33
C TYR A 537 -5.63 -6.52 -11.33
N ILE A 538 -5.07 -7.03 -10.23
CA ILE A 538 -4.79 -8.46 -10.05
C ILE A 538 -5.95 -9.12 -9.29
N ALA A 539 -6.71 -9.98 -9.94
CA ALA A 539 -7.92 -10.57 -9.38
C ALA A 539 -7.68 -11.38 -8.09
N MET A 540 -8.60 -11.24 -7.13
CA MET A 540 -8.64 -11.98 -5.88
C MET A 540 -9.54 -13.23 -5.99
N PRO A 541 -9.36 -14.22 -5.09
CA PRO A 541 -10.32 -15.30 -4.96
C PRO A 541 -11.72 -14.76 -4.66
N GLY A 542 -12.71 -15.20 -5.45
CA GLY A 542 -14.10 -14.78 -5.33
C GLY A 542 -14.45 -13.48 -6.07
N ASP A 543 -13.51 -12.84 -6.76
CA ASP A 543 -13.86 -11.73 -7.65
C ASP A 543 -14.75 -12.22 -8.80
N THR A 544 -15.77 -11.42 -9.09
CA THR A 544 -16.70 -11.61 -10.21
C THR A 544 -16.76 -10.32 -11.00
N TRP A 545 -17.20 -10.36 -12.25
CA TRP A 545 -17.37 -9.14 -13.04
C TRP A 545 -18.27 -8.12 -12.33
N ARG A 546 -19.33 -8.59 -11.67
CA ARG A 546 -20.25 -7.74 -10.88
C ARG A 546 -19.56 -7.12 -9.66
N SER A 547 -18.81 -7.90 -8.88
CA SER A 547 -18.13 -7.37 -7.68
C SER A 547 -17.07 -6.35 -8.03
N LEU A 548 -16.34 -6.55 -9.14
CA LEU A 548 -15.37 -5.60 -9.65
C LEU A 548 -16.02 -4.36 -10.23
N SER A 549 -17.13 -4.51 -10.96
CA SER A 549 -17.87 -3.34 -11.46
C SER A 549 -18.39 -2.47 -10.32
N MET A 550 -18.95 -3.10 -9.27
CA MET A 550 -19.35 -2.40 -8.05
C MET A 550 -18.16 -1.72 -7.36
N ARG A 551 -16.98 -2.35 -7.37
CA ARG A 551 -15.78 -1.80 -6.74
C ARG A 551 -15.29 -0.54 -7.44
N PHE A 552 -15.10 -0.62 -8.76
CA PHE A 552 -14.44 0.42 -9.56
C PHE A 552 -15.40 1.46 -10.13
N TYR A 553 -16.61 1.08 -10.55
CA TYR A 553 -17.57 1.99 -11.20
C TYR A 553 -18.81 2.29 -10.36
N LYS A 554 -18.93 1.67 -9.18
CA LYS A 554 -20.12 1.80 -8.31
C LYS A 554 -21.43 1.40 -8.99
N THR A 555 -21.35 0.53 -10.01
CA THR A 555 -22.51 -0.03 -10.71
C THR A 555 -22.46 -1.56 -10.69
N PRO A 556 -23.61 -2.26 -10.60
CA PRO A 556 -23.65 -3.71 -10.70
C PRO A 556 -23.50 -4.23 -12.12
N ASP A 557 -23.59 -3.37 -13.14
CA ASP A 557 -23.48 -3.77 -14.55
C ASP A 557 -22.02 -4.04 -14.93
N PRO A 558 -21.64 -5.29 -15.27
CA PRO A 558 -20.28 -5.64 -15.63
C PRO A 558 -19.92 -5.36 -17.10
N THR A 559 -20.88 -4.97 -17.95
CA THR A 559 -20.74 -4.99 -19.41
C THR A 559 -19.53 -4.19 -19.91
N ALA A 560 -19.39 -2.96 -19.41
CA ALA A 560 -18.28 -2.09 -19.78
C ALA A 560 -16.91 -2.68 -19.38
N LEU A 561 -16.83 -3.31 -18.19
CA LEU A 561 -15.61 -3.91 -17.69
C LEU A 561 -15.22 -5.17 -18.48
N ALA A 562 -16.20 -6.01 -18.80
CA ALA A 562 -16.00 -7.21 -19.61
C ALA A 562 -15.58 -6.86 -21.05
N ALA A 563 -16.19 -5.84 -21.65
CA ALA A 563 -15.88 -5.40 -23.01
C ALA A 563 -14.41 -4.97 -23.19
N ILE A 564 -13.79 -4.40 -22.15
CA ILE A 564 -12.38 -3.96 -22.17
C ILE A 564 -11.40 -5.11 -21.92
N ASN A 565 -11.92 -6.26 -21.45
CA ASN A 565 -11.15 -7.47 -21.19
C ASN A 565 -11.67 -8.65 -22.03
N PRO A 566 -11.73 -8.52 -23.37
CA PRO A 566 -12.43 -9.47 -24.23
C PRO A 566 -11.78 -10.86 -24.26
N THR A 567 -10.51 -10.97 -23.87
CA THR A 567 -9.78 -12.25 -23.81
C THR A 567 -10.13 -13.10 -22.59
N ILE A 568 -11.00 -12.60 -21.71
CA ILE A 568 -11.38 -13.27 -20.46
C ILE A 568 -12.80 -13.81 -20.60
N GLU A 569 -12.89 -15.04 -21.10
CA GLU A 569 -14.16 -15.75 -21.20
C GLU A 569 -14.51 -16.45 -19.87
N GLY A 570 -15.75 -16.25 -19.41
CA GLY A 570 -16.29 -16.92 -18.23
C GLY A 570 -15.86 -16.28 -16.90
N PHE A 571 -15.42 -17.13 -15.96
CA PHE A 571 -15.11 -16.72 -14.59
C PHE A 571 -13.71 -16.10 -14.48
N ILE A 572 -13.63 -15.04 -13.68
CA ILE A 572 -12.36 -14.39 -13.33
C ILE A 572 -11.55 -15.35 -12.46
N LYS A 573 -10.34 -15.69 -12.89
CA LYS A 573 -9.44 -16.57 -12.14
C LYS A 573 -8.61 -15.75 -11.15
N PRO A 574 -8.34 -16.24 -9.93
CA PRO A 574 -7.42 -15.57 -9.01
C PRO A 574 -6.04 -15.36 -9.66
N GLY A 575 -5.45 -14.18 -9.45
CA GLY A 575 -4.17 -13.78 -10.05
C GLY A 575 -4.26 -13.26 -11.49
N GLN A 576 -5.44 -13.28 -12.11
CA GLN A 576 -5.63 -12.79 -13.48
C GLN A 576 -5.50 -11.26 -13.53
N ARG A 577 -4.76 -10.74 -14.53
CA ARG A 577 -4.62 -9.29 -14.78
C ARG A 577 -5.84 -8.77 -15.54
N LEU A 578 -6.48 -7.74 -15.02
CA LEU A 578 -7.67 -7.11 -15.58
C LEU A 578 -7.39 -5.64 -15.87
N GLN A 579 -7.69 -5.17 -17.07
CA GLN A 579 -7.69 -3.75 -17.43
C GLN A 579 -8.93 -3.07 -16.83
N ILE A 580 -8.73 -1.98 -16.11
CA ILE A 580 -9.76 -1.16 -15.50
C ILE A 580 -9.62 0.26 -16.08
N PRO A 581 -10.56 0.77 -16.91
CA PRO A 581 -10.58 2.19 -17.24
C PRO A 581 -10.73 3.07 -16.00
N GLN A 582 -10.26 4.31 -16.12
CA GLN A 582 -10.42 5.32 -15.06
C GLN A 582 -11.84 5.82 -14.92
#